data_AF-A0A7G1G170-F1
#
_entry.id   AF-A0A7G1G170-F1
#
_cell.length_a   1.000
_cell.length_b   1.000
_cell.length_c   1.000
_cell.angle_alpha   90.00
_cell.angle_beta   90.00
_cell.angle_gamma   90.00
#
_symmetry.space_group_name_H-M   'P 1'
#
loop_
_entity.id
_entity.type
_entity.pdbx_description
1 polymer ?
#
loop_
_entity_poly.entity_id
_entity_poly.type
_entity_poly.pdbx_seq_one_letter_code
_entity_poly.pdbx_strand_id
1 'polypeptide(L)'
;MYKKTLETLYKFLGKELLKNENRKKLEESIFNNLKTVLDFKEIYSSIKELENFEVQNYLLEMLMSSFFNKLNMVYKDKELMYGEKKISIELTSKALEFLIEIAELSEPNTELIFNILSNDIELRAEAIASIFSNSKNLWEEDEINSYLKKLKPLTLKFLIFLCEVELTTTEELLKKLNLKNKKSVSALVSALSRNAPKGKEKLVFKNNNSIKINMKYKNIIMNELKKRV
;
A
#
# COMPACT_ATOMS: atom_id res chain seq x y z
N MET A 1 -27.01 -10.67 -10.65
CA MET A 1 -28.30 -11.17 -10.11
C MET A 1 -28.80 -10.28 -8.98
N TYR A 2 -27.96 -10.02 -7.97
CA TYR A 2 -28.30 -9.19 -6.82
C TYR A 2 -28.73 -7.76 -7.17
N LYS A 3 -28.09 -7.13 -8.16
CA LYS A 3 -28.50 -5.81 -8.70
C LYS A 3 -29.99 -5.77 -9.08
N LYS A 4 -30.45 -6.72 -9.90
CA LYS A 4 -31.86 -6.81 -10.29
C LYS A 4 -32.79 -7.05 -9.09
N THR A 5 -32.37 -7.85 -8.12
CA THR A 5 -33.12 -8.07 -6.88
C THR A 5 -33.26 -6.76 -6.11
N LEU A 6 -32.18 -5.99 -5.96
CA LEU A 6 -32.20 -4.70 -5.30
C LEU A 6 -33.12 -3.70 -6.00
N GLU A 7 -32.98 -3.56 -7.33
CA GLU A 7 -33.83 -2.69 -8.15
C GLU A 7 -35.32 -3.04 -8.02
N THR A 8 -35.62 -4.34 -8.02
CA THR A 8 -36.99 -4.84 -7.84
C THR A 8 -37.52 -4.49 -6.45
N LEU A 9 -36.76 -4.82 -5.39
CA LEU A 9 -37.16 -4.51 -4.02
C LEU A 9 -37.34 -3.00 -3.80
N TYR A 10 -36.45 -2.16 -4.33
CA TYR A 10 -36.58 -0.71 -4.26
C TYR A 10 -37.82 -0.21 -5.00
N LYS A 11 -38.11 -0.72 -6.20
CA LYS A 11 -39.31 -0.33 -6.96
C LYS A 11 -40.61 -0.69 -6.24
N PHE A 12 -40.66 -1.82 -5.54
CA PHE A 12 -41.86 -2.26 -4.83
C PHE A 12 -42.02 -1.63 -3.44
N LEU A 13 -40.94 -1.46 -2.69
CA LEU A 13 -40.98 -1.04 -1.29
C LEU A 13 -40.62 0.44 -1.11
N GLY A 14 -39.75 1.01 -1.95
CA GLY A 14 -39.30 2.39 -1.83
C GLY A 14 -38.78 2.71 -0.42
N LYS A 15 -39.40 3.69 0.25
CA LYS A 15 -39.07 4.08 1.63
C LYS A 15 -39.35 2.99 2.67
N GLU A 16 -40.25 2.05 2.38
CA GLU A 16 -40.58 0.95 3.29
C GLU A 16 -39.38 0.02 3.53
N LEU A 17 -38.34 0.06 2.67
CA LEU A 17 -37.07 -0.64 2.90
C LEU A 17 -36.40 -0.28 4.23
N LEU A 18 -36.66 0.92 4.77
CA LEU A 18 -36.11 1.38 6.03
C LEU A 18 -36.70 0.65 7.25
N LYS A 19 -37.81 -0.09 7.08
CA LYS A 19 -38.42 -0.87 8.16
C LYS A 19 -37.57 -2.10 8.50
N ASN A 20 -37.43 -2.39 9.79
CA ASN A 20 -36.64 -3.52 10.30
C ASN A 20 -37.05 -4.88 9.72
N GLU A 21 -38.32 -5.10 9.40
CA GLU A 21 -38.80 -6.34 8.76
C GLU A 21 -38.21 -6.53 7.35
N ASN A 22 -37.99 -5.45 6.62
CA ASN A 22 -37.39 -5.48 5.28
C ASN A 22 -35.86 -5.55 5.33
N ARG A 23 -35.24 -5.16 6.46
CA ARG A 23 -33.80 -5.30 6.70
C ARG A 23 -33.34 -6.74 6.56
N LYS A 24 -33.95 -7.67 7.31
CA LYS A 24 -33.57 -9.09 7.26
C LYS A 24 -33.67 -9.65 5.85
N LYS A 25 -34.74 -9.29 5.14
CA LYS A 25 -34.94 -9.70 3.75
C LYS A 25 -33.82 -9.21 2.82
N LEU A 26 -33.37 -7.95 2.99
CA LEU A 26 -32.24 -7.41 2.24
C LEU A 26 -30.92 -8.12 2.59
N GLU A 27 -30.66 -8.36 3.88
CA GLU A 27 -29.47 -9.09 4.34
C GLU A 27 -29.43 -10.49 3.72
N GLU A 28 -30.50 -11.26 3.86
CA GLU A 28 -30.58 -12.65 3.40
C GLU A 28 -30.64 -12.80 1.88
N SER A 29 -31.26 -11.85 1.16
CA SER A 29 -31.44 -11.96 -0.29
C SER A 29 -30.26 -11.39 -1.08
N ILE A 30 -29.56 -10.41 -0.52
CA ILE A 30 -28.52 -9.64 -1.23
C ILE A 30 -27.21 -9.64 -0.43
N PHE A 31 -27.18 -8.95 0.71
CA PHE A 31 -25.92 -8.52 1.31
C PHE A 31 -25.08 -9.67 1.91
N ASN A 32 -25.70 -10.71 2.47
CA ASN A 32 -24.99 -11.89 2.99
C ASN A 32 -24.45 -12.79 1.86
N ASN A 33 -24.91 -12.59 0.63
CA ASN A 33 -24.56 -13.44 -0.52
C ASN A 33 -23.55 -12.80 -1.48
N LEU A 34 -23.11 -11.56 -1.22
CA LEU A 34 -22.10 -10.88 -2.03
C LEU A 34 -20.73 -11.55 -1.81
N LYS A 35 -20.13 -12.09 -2.87
CA LYS A 35 -18.88 -12.87 -2.77
C LYS A 35 -17.75 -12.25 -3.55
N THR A 36 -18.02 -11.79 -4.76
CA THR A 36 -17.01 -11.27 -5.69
C THR A 36 -16.94 -9.76 -5.61
N VAL A 37 -15.80 -9.18 -5.98
CA VAL A 37 -15.69 -7.70 -6.03
C VAL A 37 -16.67 -7.10 -7.03
N LEU A 38 -16.94 -7.81 -8.14
CA LEU A 38 -17.95 -7.42 -9.11
C LEU A 38 -19.33 -7.30 -8.48
N ASP A 39 -19.73 -8.21 -7.59
CA ASP A 39 -21.01 -8.12 -6.86
C ASP A 39 -21.10 -6.81 -6.06
N PHE A 40 -20.04 -6.44 -5.34
CA PHE A 40 -19.99 -5.21 -4.57
C PHE A 40 -20.05 -3.97 -5.46
N LYS A 41 -19.30 -3.96 -6.58
CA LYS A 41 -19.30 -2.86 -7.56
C LYS A 41 -20.68 -2.64 -8.19
N GLU A 42 -21.33 -3.72 -8.63
CA GLU A 42 -22.66 -3.65 -9.22
C GLU A 42 -23.69 -3.07 -8.24
N ILE A 43 -23.70 -3.56 -7.01
CA ILE A 43 -24.62 -3.09 -5.97
C ILE A 43 -24.32 -1.63 -5.59
N TYR A 44 -23.05 -1.27 -5.41
CA TYR A 44 -22.65 0.10 -5.12
C TYR A 44 -23.13 1.09 -6.20
N SER A 45 -22.93 0.74 -7.48
CA SER A 45 -23.41 1.56 -8.60
C SER A 45 -24.92 1.76 -8.56
N SER A 46 -25.68 0.69 -8.32
CA SER A 46 -27.14 0.77 -8.22
C SER A 46 -27.62 1.60 -7.04
N ILE A 47 -26.94 1.54 -5.89
CA ILE A 47 -27.29 2.37 -4.72
C ILE A 47 -27.01 3.86 -4.99
N LYS A 48 -25.93 4.17 -5.72
CA LYS A 48 -25.58 5.54 -6.10
C LYS A 48 -26.62 6.22 -7.01
N GLU A 49 -27.32 5.44 -7.82
CA GLU A 49 -28.34 5.92 -8.76
C GLU A 49 -29.70 6.18 -8.10
N LEU A 50 -29.89 5.82 -6.82
CA LEU A 50 -31.14 6.04 -6.10
C LEU A 50 -31.35 7.52 -5.76
N GLU A 51 -32.54 8.03 -6.06
CA GLU A 51 -32.92 9.43 -5.78
C GLU A 51 -33.13 9.72 -4.29
N ASN A 52 -33.48 8.70 -3.50
CA ASN A 52 -33.79 8.86 -2.08
C ASN A 52 -32.54 8.69 -1.21
N PHE A 53 -32.03 9.80 -0.69
CA PHE A 53 -30.83 9.85 0.15
C PHE A 53 -30.92 9.02 1.44
N GLU A 54 -32.08 8.93 2.09
CA GLU A 54 -32.24 8.12 3.31
C GLU A 54 -32.07 6.63 2.99
N VAL A 55 -32.73 6.16 1.94
CA VAL A 55 -32.63 4.76 1.48
C VAL A 55 -31.24 4.48 0.95
N GLN A 56 -30.64 5.42 0.22
CA GLN A 56 -29.27 5.32 -0.26
C GLN A 56 -28.28 5.14 0.89
N ASN A 57 -28.31 6.00 1.90
CA ASN A 57 -27.42 5.90 3.06
C ASN A 57 -27.59 4.58 3.81
N TYR A 58 -28.84 4.18 4.04
CA TYR A 58 -29.16 2.91 4.67
C TYR A 58 -28.57 1.70 3.92
N LEU A 59 -28.75 1.65 2.59
CA LEU A 59 -28.20 0.56 1.77
C LEU A 59 -26.67 0.60 1.69
N LEU A 60 -26.06 1.79 1.71
CA LEU A 60 -24.60 1.94 1.79
C LEU A 60 -24.05 1.38 3.09
N GLU A 61 -24.68 1.63 4.23
CA GLU A 61 -24.27 1.06 5.52
C GLU A 61 -24.35 -0.47 5.52
N MET A 62 -25.42 -1.03 4.94
CA MET A 62 -25.55 -2.49 4.76
C MET A 62 -24.44 -3.05 3.84
N LEU A 63 -24.11 -2.34 2.76
CA LEU A 63 -23.04 -2.73 1.84
C LEU A 63 -21.67 -2.70 2.53
N MET A 64 -21.37 -1.65 3.31
CA MET A 64 -20.14 -1.56 4.10
C MET A 64 -20.04 -2.70 5.10
N SER A 65 -21.13 -2.98 5.82
CA SER A 65 -21.19 -4.08 6.79
C SER A 65 -20.87 -5.43 6.14
N SER A 66 -21.48 -5.71 4.97
CA SER A 66 -21.20 -6.91 4.18
C SER A 66 -19.75 -6.96 3.68
N PHE A 67 -19.23 -5.84 3.18
CA PHE A 67 -17.86 -5.75 2.67
C PHE A 67 -16.82 -6.06 3.75
N PHE A 68 -16.95 -5.45 4.94
CA PHE A 68 -16.03 -5.72 6.04
C PHE A 68 -16.19 -7.13 6.59
N ASN A 69 -17.40 -7.68 6.62
CA ASN A 69 -17.62 -9.06 7.05
C ASN A 69 -16.84 -10.04 6.16
N LYS A 70 -16.79 -9.80 4.84
CA LYS A 70 -15.96 -10.59 3.91
C LYS A 70 -14.47 -10.52 4.24
N LEU A 71 -14.01 -9.40 4.82
CA LEU A 71 -12.64 -9.22 5.28
C LEU A 71 -12.42 -9.77 6.70
N ASN A 72 -13.36 -10.49 7.30
CA ASN A 72 -13.34 -10.93 8.70
C ASN A 72 -13.27 -9.76 9.71
N MET A 73 -13.94 -8.64 9.39
CA MET A 73 -14.12 -7.49 10.27
C MET A 73 -15.60 -7.20 10.47
N VAL A 74 -15.96 -6.60 11.60
CA VAL A 74 -17.35 -6.19 11.86
C VAL A 74 -17.44 -4.68 11.78
N TYR A 75 -18.23 -4.17 10.85
CA TYR A 75 -18.57 -2.75 10.76
C TYR A 75 -20.01 -2.54 11.19
N LYS A 76 -20.23 -1.72 12.23
CA LYS A 76 -21.56 -1.40 12.76
C LYS A 76 -21.50 -0.07 13.50
N ASP A 77 -22.54 0.74 13.37
CA ASP A 77 -22.69 2.00 14.15
C ASP A 77 -21.47 2.93 14.03
N LYS A 78 -20.85 3.01 12.84
CA LYS A 78 -19.60 3.74 12.54
C LYS A 78 -18.37 3.26 13.33
N GLU A 79 -18.39 2.01 13.76
CA GLU A 79 -17.29 1.36 14.44
C GLU A 79 -16.84 0.14 13.64
N LEU A 80 -15.53 0.01 13.44
CA LEU A 80 -14.90 -1.14 12.83
C LEU A 80 -14.19 -1.96 13.90
N MET A 81 -14.44 -3.26 13.92
CA MET A 81 -13.89 -4.21 14.90
C MET A 81 -13.12 -5.32 14.21
N TYR A 82 -11.97 -5.67 14.77
CA TYR A 82 -11.12 -6.78 14.35
C TYR A 82 -10.46 -7.44 15.56
N GLY A 83 -10.81 -8.70 15.84
CA GLY A 83 -10.45 -9.35 17.10
C GLY A 83 -11.01 -8.56 18.30
N GLU A 84 -10.15 -8.22 19.24
CA GLU A 84 -10.49 -7.37 20.41
C GLU A 84 -10.31 -5.87 20.13
N LYS A 85 -9.74 -5.51 18.98
CA LYS A 85 -9.49 -4.11 18.60
C LYS A 85 -10.74 -3.47 18.02
N LYS A 86 -10.91 -2.18 18.30
CA LYS A 86 -12.05 -1.38 17.85
C LYS A 86 -11.62 0.04 17.49
N ILE A 87 -12.09 0.54 16.36
CA ILE A 87 -11.85 1.92 15.92
C ILE A 87 -13.17 2.58 15.52
N SER A 88 -13.33 3.85 15.86
CA SER A 88 -14.39 4.69 15.31
C SER A 88 -13.98 5.14 13.92
N ILE A 89 -14.79 4.90 12.90
CA ILE A 89 -14.49 5.31 11.53
C ILE A 89 -15.74 5.80 10.82
N GLU A 90 -15.64 6.99 10.23
CA GLU A 90 -16.68 7.54 9.38
C GLU A 90 -16.31 7.33 7.91
N LEU A 91 -16.88 6.31 7.31
CA LEU A 91 -16.65 5.97 5.90
C LEU A 91 -17.63 6.70 5.01
N THR A 92 -17.09 7.45 4.05
CA THR A 92 -17.90 8.02 2.97
C THR A 92 -18.17 6.96 1.90
N SER A 93 -19.19 7.17 1.07
CA SER A 93 -19.44 6.32 -0.11
C SER A 93 -18.21 6.19 -1.01
N LYS A 94 -17.49 7.30 -1.20
CA LYS A 94 -16.24 7.33 -1.98
C LYS A 94 -15.11 6.51 -1.33
N ALA A 95 -15.03 6.49 0.00
CA ALA A 95 -14.06 5.63 0.69
C ALA A 95 -14.38 4.15 0.45
N LEU A 96 -15.65 3.76 0.48
CA LEU A 96 -16.08 2.39 0.17
C LEU A 96 -15.70 1.98 -1.27
N GLU A 97 -15.88 2.87 -2.24
CA GLU A 97 -15.47 2.62 -3.64
C GLU A 97 -13.98 2.25 -3.76
N PHE A 98 -13.10 3.04 -3.12
CA PHE A 98 -11.67 2.75 -3.10
C PHE A 98 -11.35 1.44 -2.37
N LEU A 99 -12.03 1.13 -1.29
CA LEU A 99 -11.83 -0.13 -0.56
C LEU A 99 -12.23 -1.35 -1.42
N ILE A 100 -13.33 -1.24 -2.16
CA ILE A 100 -13.78 -2.26 -3.11
C ILE A 100 -12.71 -2.46 -4.20
N GLU A 101 -12.15 -1.38 -4.75
CA GLU A 101 -11.06 -1.46 -5.74
C GLU A 101 -9.78 -2.10 -5.17
N ILE A 102 -9.38 -1.74 -3.95
CA ILE A 102 -8.20 -2.34 -3.29
C ILE A 102 -8.37 -3.84 -3.13
N ALA A 103 -9.58 -4.31 -2.82
CA ALA A 103 -9.88 -5.74 -2.71
C ALA A 103 -9.75 -6.53 -4.03
N GLU A 104 -9.65 -5.87 -5.20
CA GLU A 104 -9.35 -6.54 -6.48
C GLU A 104 -7.86 -6.84 -6.67
N LEU A 105 -6.99 -6.04 -6.03
CA LEU A 105 -5.56 -6.03 -6.35
C LEU A 105 -4.78 -7.19 -5.72
N SER A 106 -5.31 -7.81 -4.66
CA SER A 106 -4.68 -8.92 -3.93
C SER A 106 -5.62 -9.53 -2.91
N GLU A 107 -5.30 -10.74 -2.40
CA GLU A 107 -5.88 -11.21 -1.14
C GLU A 107 -5.50 -10.23 -0.01
N PRO A 108 -6.47 -9.52 0.58
CA PRO A 108 -6.18 -8.46 1.52
C PRO A 108 -5.70 -9.03 2.86
N ASN A 109 -4.58 -8.53 3.36
CA ASN A 109 -4.21 -8.75 4.77
C ASN A 109 -5.17 -7.93 5.64
N THR A 110 -6.12 -8.62 6.30
CA THR A 110 -7.16 -8.00 7.12
C THR A 110 -6.61 -7.08 8.21
N GLU A 111 -5.61 -7.54 8.96
CA GLU A 111 -5.01 -6.75 10.04
C GLU A 111 -4.36 -5.48 9.48
N LEU A 112 -3.69 -5.60 8.34
CA LEU A 112 -3.07 -4.47 7.68
C LEU A 112 -4.09 -3.42 7.26
N ILE A 113 -5.22 -3.85 6.66
CA ILE A 113 -6.32 -2.93 6.30
C ILE A 113 -6.90 -2.28 7.54
N PHE A 114 -7.17 -3.05 8.59
CA PHE A 114 -7.68 -2.53 9.85
C PHE A 114 -6.77 -1.44 10.42
N ASN A 115 -5.46 -1.70 10.47
CA ASN A 115 -4.48 -0.75 10.99
C ASN A 115 -4.35 0.50 10.11
N ILE A 116 -4.45 0.38 8.77
CA ILE A 116 -4.48 1.54 7.84
C ILE A 116 -5.69 2.44 8.09
N LEU A 117 -6.83 1.83 8.40
CA LEU A 117 -8.09 2.53 8.67
C LEU A 117 -8.16 3.13 10.08
N SER A 118 -7.21 2.78 10.97
CA SER A 118 -7.17 3.28 12.34
C SER A 118 -7.01 4.81 12.40
N ASN A 119 -7.61 5.43 13.42
CA ASN A 119 -7.34 6.84 13.72
C ASN A 119 -5.98 7.04 14.40
N ASP A 120 -5.39 5.96 14.93
CA ASP A 120 -4.05 5.96 15.51
C ASP A 120 -2.99 6.13 14.41
N ILE A 121 -2.14 7.15 14.55
CA ILE A 121 -1.08 7.44 13.57
C ILE A 121 0.06 6.44 13.63
N GLU A 122 0.36 5.88 14.80
CA GLU A 122 1.44 4.90 15.00
C GLU A 122 1.07 3.58 14.33
N LEU A 123 -0.13 3.05 14.61
CA LEU A 123 -0.64 1.83 13.95
C LEU A 123 -0.70 1.98 12.42
N ARG A 124 -1.12 3.15 11.93
CA ARG A 124 -1.10 3.43 10.49
C ARG A 124 0.30 3.46 9.92
N ALA A 125 1.23 4.14 10.59
CA ALA A 125 2.61 4.25 10.14
C ALA A 125 3.29 2.87 10.10
N GLU A 126 3.06 2.02 11.10
CA GLU A 126 3.55 0.63 11.15
C GLU A 126 2.97 -0.21 10.01
N ALA A 127 1.66 -0.13 9.77
CA ALA A 127 1.02 -0.82 8.65
C ALA A 127 1.62 -0.39 7.31
N ILE A 128 1.73 0.91 7.08
CA ILE A 128 2.34 1.47 5.88
C ILE A 128 3.80 1.02 5.75
N ALA A 129 4.57 1.06 6.84
CA ALA A 129 5.96 0.60 6.84
C ALA A 129 6.06 -0.87 6.44
N SER A 130 5.19 -1.73 6.97
CA SER A 130 5.17 -3.16 6.64
C SER A 130 4.93 -3.44 5.15
N ILE A 131 4.11 -2.63 4.47
CA ILE A 131 3.90 -2.69 3.01
C ILE A 131 5.22 -2.44 2.28
N PHE A 132 5.98 -1.45 2.73
CA PHE A 132 7.27 -1.12 2.14
C PHE A 132 8.36 -2.14 2.49
N SER A 133 8.37 -2.67 3.72
CA SER A 133 9.31 -3.67 4.20
C SER A 133 9.16 -5.02 3.48
N ASN A 134 7.94 -5.44 3.17
CA ASN A 134 7.68 -6.68 2.43
C ASN A 134 7.88 -6.55 0.92
N SER A 135 8.10 -5.33 0.40
CA SER A 135 8.19 -5.10 -1.04
C SER A 135 9.57 -5.43 -1.65
N LYS A 136 10.63 -5.60 -0.84
CA LYS A 136 12.00 -5.84 -1.33
C LYS A 136 12.78 -6.78 -0.43
N ASN A 137 13.42 -7.76 -1.04
CA ASN A 137 14.29 -8.69 -0.34
C ASN A 137 15.55 -7.96 0.18
N LEU A 138 16.03 -8.37 1.36
CA LEU A 138 17.29 -7.90 1.92
C LEU A 138 18.46 -8.46 1.11
N TRP A 139 19.59 -7.75 1.12
CA TRP A 139 20.83 -8.26 0.54
C TRP A 139 21.53 -9.22 1.49
N GLU A 140 21.97 -10.36 0.96
CA GLU A 140 22.88 -11.28 1.64
C GLU A 140 24.34 -10.84 1.40
N GLU A 141 25.27 -11.25 2.28
CA GLU A 141 26.67 -10.80 2.22
C GLU A 141 27.39 -11.25 0.94
N ASP A 142 27.12 -12.48 0.49
CA ASP A 142 27.65 -13.06 -0.73
C ASP A 142 27.14 -12.34 -2.00
N GLU A 143 25.87 -11.91 -1.99
CA GLU A 143 25.28 -11.06 -3.03
C GLU A 143 25.96 -9.70 -3.09
N ILE A 144 26.22 -9.07 -1.93
CA ILE A 144 26.96 -7.80 -1.85
C ILE A 144 28.37 -7.99 -2.42
N ASN A 145 29.07 -9.06 -2.05
CA ASN A 145 30.39 -9.35 -2.57
C ASN A 145 30.38 -9.52 -4.11
N SER A 146 29.47 -10.35 -4.62
CA SER A 146 29.27 -10.57 -6.06
C SER A 146 28.93 -9.27 -6.81
N TYR A 147 28.06 -8.45 -6.24
CA TYR A 147 27.70 -7.14 -6.78
C TYR A 147 28.90 -6.20 -6.86
N LEU A 148 29.67 -6.08 -5.77
CA LEU A 148 30.86 -5.24 -5.72
C LEU A 148 31.94 -5.67 -6.74
N LYS A 149 32.02 -6.97 -7.11
CA LYS A 149 32.94 -7.45 -8.17
C LYS A 149 32.54 -6.99 -9.58
N LYS A 150 31.26 -6.73 -9.82
CA LYS A 150 30.72 -6.33 -11.13
C LYS A 150 30.80 -4.82 -11.38
N LEU A 151 31.04 -4.02 -10.34
CA LEU A 151 31.09 -2.57 -10.47
C LEU A 151 32.36 -2.10 -11.18
N LYS A 152 32.19 -1.17 -12.14
CA LYS A 152 33.31 -0.48 -12.78
C LYS A 152 34.09 0.36 -11.75
N PRO A 153 35.41 0.60 -11.95
CA PRO A 153 36.25 1.31 -10.98
C PRO A 153 35.69 2.66 -10.51
N LEU A 154 35.14 3.46 -11.42
CA LEU A 154 34.55 4.77 -11.06
C LEU A 154 33.26 4.62 -10.25
N THR A 155 32.42 3.64 -10.57
CA THR A 155 31.19 3.32 -9.82
C THR A 155 31.52 2.79 -8.42
N LEU A 156 32.60 2.02 -8.29
CA LEU A 156 33.11 1.54 -7.02
C LEU A 156 33.64 2.68 -6.15
N LYS A 157 34.46 3.58 -6.71
CA LYS A 157 34.94 4.80 -6.02
C LYS A 157 33.78 5.69 -5.55
N PHE A 158 32.75 5.82 -6.38
CA PHE A 158 31.53 6.52 -6.01
C PHE A 158 30.82 5.89 -4.81
N LEU A 159 30.66 4.56 -4.81
CA LEU A 159 30.02 3.83 -3.71
C LEU A 159 30.86 3.90 -2.42
N ILE A 160 32.19 3.78 -2.51
CA ILE A 160 33.11 3.94 -1.38
C ILE A 160 32.92 5.31 -0.73
N PHE A 161 33.00 6.37 -1.54
CA PHE A 161 32.83 7.72 -1.03
C PHE A 161 31.48 7.92 -0.33
N LEU A 162 30.40 7.36 -0.89
CA LEU A 162 29.09 7.38 -0.23
C LEU A 162 29.05 6.59 1.09
N CYS A 163 29.78 5.49 1.22
CA CYS A 163 29.90 4.76 2.48
C CYS A 163 30.64 5.58 3.54
N GLU A 164 31.62 6.39 3.13
CA GLU A 164 32.41 7.25 4.02
C GLU A 164 31.59 8.43 4.55
N VAL A 165 30.88 9.14 3.66
CA VAL A 165 30.17 10.39 4.01
C VAL A 165 28.68 10.22 4.32
N GLU A 166 28.10 9.06 3.99
CA GLU A 166 26.70 8.64 4.20
C GLU A 166 25.64 9.44 3.41
N LEU A 167 25.78 10.76 3.37
CA LEU A 167 24.96 11.74 2.68
C LEU A 167 25.87 12.82 2.07
N THR A 168 25.65 13.17 0.81
CA THR A 168 26.43 14.20 0.11
C THR A 168 25.59 14.92 -0.94
N THR A 169 26.10 16.02 -1.46
CA THR A 169 25.49 16.75 -2.57
C THR A 169 26.05 16.34 -3.93
N THR A 170 25.31 16.65 -4.99
CA THR A 170 25.76 16.43 -6.36
C THR A 170 27.03 17.24 -6.63
N GLU A 171 27.13 18.48 -6.15
CA GLU A 171 28.29 19.35 -6.34
C GLU A 171 29.55 18.79 -5.65
N GLU A 172 29.43 18.28 -4.43
CA GLU A 172 30.53 17.62 -3.73
C GLU A 172 31.04 16.40 -4.50
N LEU A 173 30.13 15.58 -5.02
CA LEU A 173 30.48 14.44 -5.87
C LEU A 173 31.18 14.84 -7.15
N LEU A 174 30.75 15.93 -7.80
CA LEU A 174 31.41 16.44 -9.00
C LEU A 174 32.87 16.80 -8.70
N LYS A 175 33.10 17.50 -7.58
CA LYS A 175 34.44 17.91 -7.15
C LYS A 175 35.29 16.72 -6.74
N LYS A 176 34.79 15.87 -5.83
CA LYS A 176 35.56 14.77 -5.23
C LYS A 176 35.92 13.68 -6.23
N LEU A 177 35.02 13.37 -7.17
CA LEU A 177 35.21 12.32 -8.17
C LEU A 177 35.63 12.87 -9.55
N ASN A 178 35.90 14.18 -9.65
CA ASN A 178 36.30 14.87 -10.87
C ASN A 178 35.36 14.56 -12.06
N LEU A 179 34.05 14.70 -11.84
CA LEU A 179 33.02 14.36 -12.83
C LEU A 179 32.63 15.57 -13.67
N LYS A 180 32.32 15.35 -14.94
CA LYS A 180 32.04 16.43 -15.91
C LYS A 180 30.77 17.24 -15.59
N ASN A 181 29.68 16.60 -15.16
CA ASN A 181 28.40 17.26 -14.93
C ASN A 181 27.42 16.41 -14.11
N LYS A 182 26.27 16.99 -13.71
CA LYS A 182 25.21 16.31 -12.93
C LYS A 182 24.65 15.05 -13.60
N LYS A 183 24.74 14.94 -14.95
CA LYS A 183 24.34 13.72 -15.67
C LYS A 183 25.31 12.57 -15.37
N SER A 184 26.60 12.84 -15.18
CA SER A 184 27.58 11.83 -14.75
C SER A 184 27.23 11.23 -13.39
N VAL A 185 26.84 12.06 -12.40
CA VAL A 185 26.38 11.58 -11.09
C VAL A 185 25.13 10.70 -11.23
N SER A 186 24.17 11.14 -12.03
CA SER A 186 22.95 10.37 -12.29
C SER A 186 23.25 9.04 -12.97
N ALA A 187 24.21 9.01 -13.90
CA ALA A 187 24.66 7.77 -14.56
C ALA A 187 25.32 6.79 -13.58
N LEU A 188 26.05 7.28 -12.57
CA LEU A 188 26.64 6.44 -11.51
C LEU A 188 25.56 5.84 -10.60
N VAL A 189 24.55 6.63 -10.19
CA VAL A 189 23.39 6.12 -9.43
C VAL A 189 22.62 5.07 -10.24
N SER A 190 22.38 5.33 -11.53
CA SER A 190 21.75 4.37 -12.43
C SER A 190 22.61 3.13 -12.66
N ALA A 191 23.94 3.25 -12.70
CA ALA A 191 24.84 2.11 -12.80
C ALA A 191 24.74 1.21 -11.56
N LEU A 192 24.72 1.78 -10.35
CA LEU A 192 24.51 1.00 -9.13
C LEU A 192 23.16 0.28 -9.15
N SER A 193 22.09 0.96 -9.57
CA SER A 193 20.74 0.40 -9.63
C SER A 193 20.62 -0.73 -10.67
N ARG A 194 21.24 -0.57 -11.86
CA ARG A 194 21.19 -1.57 -12.93
C ARG A 194 21.96 -2.85 -12.62
N ASN A 195 23.03 -2.75 -11.83
CA ASN A 195 23.81 -3.92 -11.44
C ASN A 195 23.22 -4.65 -10.22
N ALA A 196 22.24 -4.04 -9.52
CA ALA A 196 21.64 -4.65 -8.35
C ALA A 196 20.77 -5.86 -8.74
N PRO A 197 20.71 -6.92 -7.92
CA PRO A 197 19.79 -8.02 -8.17
C PRO A 197 18.34 -7.53 -8.19
N LYS A 198 17.50 -8.16 -9.02
CA LYS A 198 16.09 -7.79 -9.13
C LYS A 198 15.36 -8.02 -7.81
N GLY A 199 14.48 -7.10 -7.44
CA GLY A 199 13.65 -7.22 -6.24
C GLY A 199 14.37 -6.94 -4.91
N LYS A 200 15.66 -6.57 -4.93
CA LYS A 200 16.41 -6.19 -3.72
C LYS A 200 16.20 -4.72 -3.35
N GLU A 201 16.43 -4.41 -2.08
CA GLU A 201 16.42 -3.03 -1.59
C GLU A 201 17.40 -2.13 -2.36
N LYS A 202 17.08 -0.83 -2.50
CA LYS A 202 18.01 0.12 -3.12
C LYS A 202 19.17 0.38 -2.16
N LEU A 203 20.41 0.27 -2.65
CA LEU A 203 21.62 0.64 -1.90
C LEU A 203 21.84 2.14 -1.84
N VAL A 204 21.46 2.88 -2.88
CA VAL A 204 21.68 4.33 -2.98
C VAL A 204 20.38 5.02 -3.37
N PHE A 205 20.09 6.13 -2.70
CA PHE A 205 18.95 6.99 -2.99
C PHE A 205 19.47 8.35 -3.45
N LYS A 206 18.88 8.87 -4.52
CA LYS A 206 19.11 10.23 -4.99
C LYS A 206 17.80 11.01 -4.87
N ASN A 207 17.83 12.14 -4.19
CA ASN A 207 16.70 13.07 -4.13
C ASN A 207 17.17 14.47 -4.54
N ASN A 208 16.70 14.94 -5.69
CA ASN A 208 17.14 16.21 -6.29
C ASN A 208 18.68 16.33 -6.33
N ASN A 209 19.22 17.10 -5.38
CA ASN A 209 20.62 17.43 -5.28
C ASN A 209 21.39 16.59 -4.24
N SER A 210 20.71 15.81 -3.40
CA SER A 210 21.33 14.97 -2.39
C SER A 210 21.37 13.50 -2.79
N ILE A 211 22.44 12.82 -2.35
CA ILE A 211 22.66 11.39 -2.56
C ILE A 211 22.98 10.78 -1.20
N LYS A 212 22.27 9.70 -0.85
CA LYS A 212 22.48 8.96 0.41
C LYS A 212 22.63 7.45 0.17
N ILE A 213 23.39 6.79 1.01
CA ILE A 213 23.48 5.32 1.05
C ILE A 213 22.44 4.74 2.01
N ASN A 214 22.00 3.52 1.76
CA ASN A 214 21.25 2.72 2.72
C ASN A 214 22.19 2.22 3.82
N MET A 215 22.06 2.79 5.01
CA MET A 215 22.97 2.53 6.14
C MET A 215 23.00 1.07 6.58
N LYS A 216 21.93 0.30 6.34
CA LYS A 216 21.86 -1.13 6.63
C LYS A 216 23.03 -1.92 6.02
N TYR A 217 23.53 -1.49 4.86
CA TYR A 217 24.55 -2.21 4.11
C TYR A 217 25.95 -1.58 4.19
N LYS A 218 26.10 -0.41 4.83
CA LYS A 218 27.37 0.35 4.89
C LYS A 218 28.52 -0.51 5.43
N ASN A 219 28.33 -1.13 6.60
CA ASN A 219 29.39 -1.87 7.27
C ASN A 219 29.79 -3.13 6.48
N ILE A 220 28.81 -3.84 5.92
CA ILE A 220 29.06 -5.03 5.09
C ILE A 220 29.84 -4.65 3.84
N ILE A 221 29.42 -3.59 3.14
CA ILE A 221 30.12 -3.07 1.94
C ILE A 221 31.55 -2.67 2.30
N MET A 222 31.77 -1.90 3.37
CA MET A 222 33.09 -1.46 3.78
C MET A 222 34.00 -2.63 4.20
N ASN A 223 33.47 -3.63 4.90
CA ASN A 223 34.23 -4.81 5.29
C ASN A 223 34.64 -5.64 4.06
N GLU A 224 33.72 -5.85 3.11
CA GLU A 224 34.01 -6.55 1.86
C GLU A 224 35.02 -5.81 0.98
N LEU A 225 35.05 -4.49 1.03
CA LEU A 225 36.03 -3.67 0.31
C LEU A 225 37.41 -3.68 0.96
N LYS A 226 37.48 -3.68 2.30
CA LYS A 226 38.74 -3.81 3.05
C LYS A 226 39.44 -5.14 2.80
N LYS A 227 38.68 -6.23 2.62
CA LYS A 227 39.22 -7.56 2.26
C LYS A 227 39.91 -7.61 0.87
N ARG A 228 39.76 -6.57 0.05
CA ARG A 228 40.29 -6.48 -1.33
C ARG A 228 41.55 -5.62 -1.44
N VAL A 229 41.92 -4.92 -0.37
CA VAL A 229 43.18 -4.17 -0.24
C VAL A 229 44.21 -5.09 0.39
#